data_AF-A0AAW2SJV5-F1
#
_entry.id   AF-A0AAW2SJV5-F1
#
_cell.length_a   1.000
_cell.length_b   1.000
_cell.length_c   1.000
_cell.angle_alpha   90.00
_cell.angle_beta   90.00
_cell.angle_gamma   90.00
#
_symmetry.space_group_name_H-M   'P 1'
#
loop_
_entity.id
_entity.type
_entity.pdbx_description
1 polymer ?
#
loop_
_entity_poly.entity_id
_entity_poly.type
_entity_poly.pdbx_seq_one_letter_code
_entity_poly.pdbx_strand_id
1 'polypeptide(L)'
;MVLGCGIIISVILLASVLAAGGGADSSTAILIEVNQSGNGDYRKIQDAIDAVPSNNSDHIFILVKPGVYKEKIVVPADKPFITLSGTKANKTIITWSDSGEIFESPTFSVLASDFMARYLTIQNNYGAGAKAVALRVSGDRAAFMNCRILSHQDTLLDDKGRHYYSIVTLKETDFIFRQWSLNISGGMGAITAQRRQRAEEETGFTFVNCKITGVKSAVLGPWEVFSGGFRANLHVKRGTSSGMG
;
A
#
# COMPACT_ATOMS: atom_id res chain seq x y z
N MET A 1 32.16 48.39 -69.46
CA MET A 1 30.76 48.88 -69.48
C MET A 1 30.06 48.04 -70.53
N VAL A 2 29.08 47.18 -70.28
CA VAL A 2 28.02 47.09 -69.26
C VAL A 2 27.68 45.60 -69.02
N LEU A 3 27.22 45.34 -67.79
CA LEU A 3 26.51 44.20 -67.18
C LEU A 3 25.83 43.19 -68.13
N GLY A 4 25.88 41.88 -67.86
CA GLY A 4 24.99 41.15 -66.94
C GLY A 4 24.14 40.17 -67.78
N CYS A 5 23.68 38.99 -67.39
CA CYS A 5 23.41 38.37 -66.10
C CYS A 5 23.33 36.85 -66.36
N GLY A 6 24.26 36.05 -65.83
CA GLY A 6 24.18 34.60 -65.86
C GLY A 6 23.34 34.12 -64.69
N ILE A 7 22.10 33.71 -64.94
CA ILE A 7 21.24 33.10 -63.92
C ILE A 7 21.71 31.66 -63.72
N ILE A 8 22.54 31.44 -62.71
CA ILE A 8 22.82 30.11 -62.19
C ILE A 8 21.60 29.71 -61.36
N ILE A 9 20.77 28.83 -61.91
CA ILE A 9 19.67 28.19 -61.18
C ILE A 9 20.31 27.19 -60.21
N SER A 10 20.59 27.64 -58.99
CA SER A 10 20.94 26.75 -57.88
C SER A 10 19.71 25.93 -57.50
N VAL A 11 19.69 24.67 -57.92
CA VAL A 11 18.74 23.66 -57.44
C VAL A 11 19.13 23.30 -56.01
N ILE A 12 18.50 23.96 -55.03
CA ILE A 12 18.59 23.57 -53.62
C ILE A 12 17.74 22.33 -53.44
N LEU A 13 18.38 21.16 -53.44
CA LEU A 13 17.77 19.91 -53.01
C LEU A 13 17.55 19.98 -51.49
N LEU A 14 16.30 20.27 -51.10
CA LEU A 14 15.88 20.22 -49.70
C LEU A 14 15.79 18.73 -49.30
N ALA A 15 16.87 18.18 -48.75
CA ALA A 15 16.83 16.87 -48.11
C ALA A 15 15.97 16.98 -46.85
N SER A 16 14.74 16.47 -46.90
CA SER A 16 13.90 16.30 -45.72
C SER A 16 14.55 15.27 -44.79
N VAL A 17 15.23 15.75 -43.75
CA VAL A 17 15.64 14.92 -42.63
C VAL A 17 14.37 14.51 -41.90
N LEU A 18 13.90 13.29 -42.15
CA LEU A 18 13.01 12.60 -41.23
C LEU A 18 13.85 12.27 -39.98
N ALA A 19 13.87 13.21 -39.04
CA ALA A 19 14.22 12.87 -37.68
C ALA A 19 13.14 11.90 -37.21
N ALA A 20 13.46 10.60 -37.22
CA ALA A 20 12.73 9.62 -36.43
C ALA A 20 12.92 10.07 -34.98
N GLY A 21 11.95 10.85 -34.49
CA GLY A 21 11.81 11.13 -33.07
C GLY A 21 11.66 9.78 -32.39
N GLY A 22 12.74 9.29 -31.81
CA GLY A 22 12.71 8.21 -30.85
C GLY A 22 11.86 8.68 -29.69
N GLY A 23 10.57 8.38 -29.73
CA GLY A 23 9.69 8.40 -28.57
C GLY A 23 10.12 7.29 -27.63
N ALA A 24 11.24 7.50 -26.94
CA ALA A 24 11.60 6.76 -25.76
C ALA A 24 11.13 7.59 -24.58
N ASP A 25 9.93 7.32 -24.09
CA ASP A 25 9.72 7.35 -22.64
C ASP A 25 8.62 6.37 -22.25
N SER A 26 8.96 5.08 -22.32
CA SER A 26 8.36 4.13 -21.39
C SER A 26 9.16 4.31 -20.11
N SER A 27 8.65 5.13 -19.18
CA SER A 27 9.26 5.38 -17.86
C SER A 27 9.58 4.03 -17.20
N THR A 28 10.80 3.56 -17.36
CA THR A 28 11.19 2.24 -16.89
C THR A 28 11.55 2.43 -15.44
N ALA A 29 10.75 1.83 -14.55
CA ALA A 29 11.00 1.95 -13.12
C ALA A 29 12.42 1.50 -12.77
N ILE A 30 13.09 2.23 -11.88
CA ILE A 30 14.42 1.90 -11.37
C ILE A 30 14.26 0.70 -10.43
N LEU A 31 14.90 -0.42 -10.79
CA LEU A 31 14.84 -1.66 -10.01
C LEU A 31 15.90 -1.63 -8.90
N ILE A 32 15.46 -1.91 -7.66
CA ILE A 32 16.33 -2.19 -6.51
C ILE A 32 15.98 -3.57 -5.97
N GLU A 33 16.96 -4.46 -5.84
CA GLU A 33 16.78 -5.81 -5.31
C GLU A 33 17.19 -5.92 -3.83
N VAL A 34 16.28 -6.40 -2.99
CA VAL A 34 16.56 -6.72 -1.58
C VAL A 34 16.64 -8.24 -1.41
N ASN A 35 17.78 -8.71 -0.89
CA ASN A 35 18.04 -10.12 -0.66
C ASN A 35 18.93 -10.34 0.58
N GLN A 36 18.39 -10.96 1.63
CA GLN A 36 19.10 -11.22 2.89
C GLN A 36 20.37 -12.07 2.71
N SER A 37 20.47 -12.88 1.64
CA SER A 37 21.68 -13.67 1.34
C SER A 37 22.85 -12.84 0.82
N GLY A 38 22.62 -11.57 0.46
CA GLY A 38 23.64 -10.65 -0.07
C GLY A 38 23.83 -10.70 -1.58
N ASN A 39 23.00 -11.45 -2.32
CA ASN A 39 23.03 -11.51 -3.79
C ASN A 39 22.11 -10.46 -4.45
N GLY A 40 21.81 -9.36 -3.77
CA GLY A 40 21.03 -8.22 -4.27
C GLY A 40 21.69 -6.91 -3.85
N ASP A 41 21.10 -5.78 -4.23
CA ASP A 41 21.63 -4.43 -3.93
C ASP A 41 21.67 -4.14 -2.43
N TYR A 42 20.65 -4.60 -1.69
CA TYR A 42 20.56 -4.45 -0.24
C TYR A 42 20.19 -5.76 0.45
N ARG A 43 20.60 -5.91 1.72
CA ARG A 43 20.17 -7.03 2.58
C ARG A 43 18.91 -6.73 3.39
N LYS A 44 18.67 -5.46 3.66
CA LYS A 44 17.56 -4.95 4.46
C LYS A 44 16.61 -4.13 3.59
N ILE A 45 15.34 -4.13 3.96
CA ILE A 45 14.31 -3.35 3.25
C ILE A 45 14.46 -1.87 3.57
N GLN A 46 14.72 -1.53 4.84
CA GLN A 46 14.87 -0.12 5.22
C GLN A 46 16.05 0.54 4.49
N ASP A 47 17.20 -0.15 4.39
CA ASP A 47 18.37 0.39 3.68
C ASP A 47 18.06 0.72 2.20
N ALA A 48 17.24 -0.10 1.54
CA ALA A 48 16.82 0.15 0.15
C ALA A 48 15.88 1.36 0.02
N ILE A 49 14.98 1.58 0.99
CA ILE A 49 14.13 2.77 1.07
C ILE A 49 14.98 4.01 1.38
N ASP A 50 15.97 3.86 2.27
CA ASP A 50 16.86 4.93 2.69
C ASP A 50 17.73 5.45 1.55
N ALA A 51 18.09 4.56 0.62
CA ALA A 51 18.85 4.90 -0.59
C ALA A 51 18.07 5.69 -1.65
N VAL A 52 16.73 5.66 -1.61
CA VAL A 52 15.92 6.51 -2.52
C VAL A 52 16.14 7.98 -2.16
N PRO A 53 16.46 8.86 -3.12
CA PRO A 53 16.68 10.29 -2.85
C PRO A 53 15.45 10.96 -2.24
N SER A 54 15.68 11.97 -1.39
CA SER A 54 14.62 12.88 -0.94
C SER A 54 14.02 13.65 -2.11
N ASN A 55 12.72 13.94 -2.02
CA ASN A 55 11.89 14.54 -3.08
C ASN A 55 11.92 13.76 -4.39
N ASN A 56 11.98 12.42 -4.30
CA ASN A 56 12.01 11.52 -5.44
C ASN A 56 10.88 11.81 -6.44
N SER A 57 11.18 11.77 -7.74
CA SER A 57 10.21 11.86 -8.84
C SER A 57 10.24 10.64 -9.76
N ASP A 58 11.20 9.73 -9.57
CA ASP A 58 11.35 8.53 -10.38
C ASP A 58 10.50 7.39 -9.83
N HIS A 59 9.99 6.52 -10.71
CA HIS A 59 9.34 5.30 -10.25
C HIS A 59 10.39 4.31 -9.74
N ILE A 60 10.41 4.06 -8.43
CA ILE A 60 11.33 3.09 -7.82
C ILE A 60 10.59 1.77 -7.58
N PHE A 61 11.13 0.67 -8.10
CA PHE A 61 10.61 -0.67 -7.89
C PHE A 61 11.57 -1.47 -7.02
N ILE A 62 11.20 -1.65 -5.74
CA ILE A 62 11.97 -2.44 -4.78
C ILE A 62 11.45 -3.88 -4.78
N LEU A 63 12.22 -4.80 -5.34
CA LEU A 63 11.94 -6.24 -5.37
C LEU A 63 12.54 -6.94 -4.15
N VAL A 64 11.69 -7.47 -3.27
CA VAL A 64 12.10 -8.17 -2.05
C VAL A 64 12.01 -9.68 -2.25
N LYS A 65 13.16 -10.35 -2.19
CA LYS A 65 13.24 -11.81 -2.29
C LYS A 65 12.54 -12.51 -1.12
N PRO A 66 12.13 -13.79 -1.28
CA PRO A 66 11.59 -14.59 -0.17
C PRO A 66 12.46 -14.55 1.07
N GLY A 67 11.84 -14.38 2.24
CA GLY A 67 12.54 -14.23 3.51
C GLY A 67 11.64 -13.70 4.61
N VAL A 68 12.17 -13.75 5.84
CA VAL A 68 11.56 -13.13 7.02
C VAL A 68 12.45 -11.95 7.42
N TYR A 69 11.93 -10.76 7.22
CA TYR A 69 12.57 -9.48 7.46
C TYR A 69 12.10 -8.94 8.80
N LYS A 70 12.93 -9.11 9.84
CA LYS A 70 12.64 -8.60 11.19
C LYS A 70 13.10 -7.14 11.29
N GLU A 71 12.28 -6.24 10.77
CA GLU A 71 12.58 -4.81 10.60
C GLU A 71 11.34 -3.97 10.92
N LYS A 72 11.54 -2.78 11.51
CA LYS A 72 10.54 -1.71 11.46
C LYS A 72 10.79 -0.90 10.20
N ILE A 73 9.74 -0.73 9.39
CA ILE A 73 9.83 -0.02 8.12
C ILE A 73 9.14 1.32 8.22
N VAL A 74 9.81 2.37 7.75
CA VAL A 74 9.23 3.69 7.51
C VAL A 74 9.54 4.07 6.07
N VAL A 75 8.50 4.43 5.32
CA VAL A 75 8.63 5.09 4.01
C VAL A 75 8.39 6.59 4.25
N PRO A 76 9.44 7.41 4.31
CA PRO A 76 9.37 8.84 4.61
C PRO A 76 8.49 9.61 3.61
N ALA A 77 7.86 10.70 4.07
CA ALA A 77 6.92 11.48 3.25
C ALA A 77 7.55 12.10 1.99
N ASP A 78 8.85 12.39 2.04
CA ASP A 78 9.64 12.95 0.94
C ASP A 78 10.13 11.91 -0.06
N LYS A 79 9.69 10.65 0.03
CA LYS A 79 10.09 9.57 -0.90
C LYS A 79 8.89 8.94 -1.62
N PRO A 80 8.16 9.71 -2.46
CA PRO A 80 7.03 9.20 -3.21
C PRO A 80 7.45 8.26 -4.35
N PHE A 81 6.47 7.67 -5.04
CA PHE A 81 6.66 6.81 -6.22
C PHE A 81 7.44 5.51 -5.99
N ILE A 82 7.40 4.98 -4.76
CA ILE A 82 8.00 3.68 -4.42
C ILE A 82 6.96 2.56 -4.55
N THR A 83 7.31 1.52 -5.31
CA THR A 83 6.63 0.22 -5.29
C THR A 83 7.50 -0.80 -4.56
N LEU A 84 7.02 -1.32 -3.42
CA LEU A 84 7.63 -2.43 -2.69
C LEU A 84 6.92 -3.74 -3.03
N SER A 85 7.63 -4.64 -3.72
CA SER A 85 7.07 -5.90 -4.21
C SER A 85 7.78 -7.08 -3.59
N GLY A 86 7.05 -7.92 -2.86
CA GLY A 86 7.48 -9.29 -2.61
C GLY A 86 7.33 -10.16 -3.86
N THR A 87 7.61 -11.45 -3.71
CA THR A 87 7.39 -12.45 -4.77
C THR A 87 6.06 -13.17 -4.61
N LYS A 88 5.70 -13.49 -3.35
CA LYS A 88 4.41 -14.08 -2.94
C LYS A 88 4.15 -13.68 -1.48
N ALA A 89 2.88 -13.42 -1.16
CA ALA A 89 2.51 -12.92 0.17
C ALA A 89 2.98 -13.83 1.32
N ASN A 90 2.92 -15.15 1.16
CA ASN A 90 3.36 -16.13 2.17
C ASN A 90 4.86 -16.47 2.14
N LYS A 91 5.65 -15.80 1.31
CA LYS A 91 7.09 -16.04 1.14
C LYS A 91 7.95 -14.83 1.52
N THR A 92 7.41 -13.63 1.44
CA THR A 92 8.07 -12.40 1.85
C THR A 92 7.32 -11.82 3.05
N ILE A 93 7.91 -11.90 4.25
CA ILE A 93 7.27 -11.50 5.52
C ILE A 93 8.10 -10.41 6.18
N ILE A 94 7.49 -9.26 6.42
CA ILE A 94 8.02 -8.16 7.22
C ILE A 94 7.40 -8.26 8.60
N THR A 95 8.21 -8.38 9.64
CA THR A 95 7.74 -8.64 11.00
C THR A 95 8.41 -7.77 12.05
N TRP A 96 7.62 -7.26 12.98
CA TRP A 96 8.09 -6.70 14.24
C TRP A 96 7.17 -7.14 15.39
N SER A 97 7.38 -6.64 16.61
CA SER A 97 6.63 -7.04 17.79
C SER A 97 6.55 -5.93 18.85
N ASP A 98 6.30 -4.69 18.43
CA ASP A 98 6.09 -3.58 19.36
C ASP A 98 4.60 -3.43 19.71
N SER A 99 4.33 -2.88 20.88
CA SER A 99 2.99 -2.48 21.32
C SER A 99 3.02 -1.13 22.03
N GLY A 100 1.84 -0.59 22.32
CA GLY A 100 1.69 0.68 23.02
C GLY A 100 1.00 1.71 22.13
N GLU A 101 1.55 2.92 22.05
CA GLU A 101 0.92 4.00 21.30
C GLU A 101 0.80 3.67 19.80
N ILE A 102 -0.34 4.06 19.21
CA ILE A 102 -0.72 3.69 17.84
C ILE A 102 0.22 4.27 16.77
N PHE A 103 0.97 5.31 17.11
CA PHE A 103 1.96 5.93 16.23
C PHE A 103 3.38 5.37 16.41
N GLU A 104 3.63 4.61 17.49
CA GLU A 104 4.94 4.06 17.83
C GLU A 104 5.01 2.54 17.60
N SER A 105 3.89 1.84 17.83
CA SER A 105 3.76 0.40 17.60
C SER A 105 3.76 -0.10 16.13
N PRO A 106 3.61 0.72 15.07
CA PRO A 106 3.60 0.21 13.69
C PRO A 106 4.85 -0.60 13.32
N THR A 107 4.65 -1.80 12.76
CA THR A 107 5.73 -2.54 12.06
C THR A 107 6.12 -1.84 10.76
N PHE A 108 5.14 -1.30 10.03
CA PHE A 108 5.34 -0.61 8.76
C PHE A 108 4.55 0.69 8.76
N SER A 109 5.22 1.84 8.60
CA SER A 109 4.60 3.14 8.36
C SER A 109 4.84 3.65 6.94
N VAL A 110 3.77 3.89 6.18
CA VAL A 110 3.81 4.52 4.86
C VAL A 110 3.37 5.97 5.00
N LEU A 111 4.33 6.89 4.94
CA LEU A 111 4.08 8.34 5.02
C LEU A 111 4.17 9.00 3.63
N ALA A 112 4.86 8.37 2.67
CA ALA A 112 4.95 8.81 1.28
C ALA A 112 3.63 8.69 0.52
N SER A 113 3.40 9.65 -0.38
CA SER A 113 2.33 9.55 -1.39
C SER A 113 2.78 8.69 -2.58
N ASP A 114 1.84 8.21 -3.38
CA ASP A 114 2.11 7.40 -4.59
C ASP A 114 2.88 6.11 -4.30
N PHE A 115 2.60 5.50 -3.14
CA PHE A 115 3.23 4.26 -2.70
C PHE A 115 2.41 3.03 -3.11
N MET A 116 3.08 1.94 -3.47
CA MET A 116 2.44 0.64 -3.64
C MET A 116 3.18 -0.46 -2.89
N ALA A 117 2.46 -1.30 -2.15
CA ALA A 117 2.96 -2.59 -1.68
C ALA A 117 2.22 -3.75 -2.34
N ARG A 118 2.95 -4.79 -2.75
CA ARG A 118 2.32 -5.99 -3.31
C ARG A 118 3.03 -7.30 -2.99
N TYR A 119 2.24 -8.38 -2.95
CA TYR A 119 2.72 -9.76 -2.80
C TYR A 119 3.62 -10.00 -1.57
N LEU A 120 3.31 -9.38 -0.43
CA LEU A 120 4.07 -9.52 0.81
C LEU A 120 3.16 -9.60 2.05
N THR A 121 3.71 -10.08 3.17
CA THR A 121 3.06 -10.02 4.48
C THR A 121 3.71 -8.92 5.31
N ILE A 122 2.90 -8.13 5.99
CA ILE A 122 3.26 -7.17 7.03
C ILE A 122 2.63 -7.70 8.31
N GLN A 123 3.41 -7.91 9.36
CA GLN A 123 2.86 -8.44 10.60
C GLN A 123 3.47 -7.80 11.84
N ASN A 124 2.61 -7.49 12.80
CA ASN A 124 3.02 -7.23 14.17
C ASN A 124 2.71 -8.47 15.01
N ASN A 125 3.75 -9.11 15.54
CA ASN A 125 3.68 -10.37 16.26
C ASN A 125 3.83 -10.17 17.78
N TYR A 126 3.43 -9.01 18.32
CA TYR A 126 3.47 -8.75 19.77
C TYR A 126 2.61 -9.74 20.57
N GLY A 127 1.37 -9.98 20.12
CA GLY A 127 0.41 -10.82 20.86
C GLY A 127 -0.83 -10.04 21.29
N ALA A 128 -1.74 -10.71 22.00
CA ALA A 128 -2.93 -10.11 22.58
C ALA A 128 -2.60 -9.30 23.85
N GLY A 129 -3.47 -8.35 24.20
CA GLY A 129 -3.39 -7.60 25.46
C GLY A 129 -2.90 -6.16 25.34
N ALA A 130 -2.46 -5.72 24.16
CA ALA A 130 -2.13 -4.32 23.87
C ALA A 130 -2.33 -4.00 22.38
N LYS A 131 -2.42 -2.70 22.08
CA LYS A 131 -2.42 -2.19 20.70
C LYS A 131 -1.10 -2.52 20.02
N ALA A 132 -1.16 -3.09 18.83
CA ALA A 132 -0.01 -3.59 18.10
C ALA A 132 -0.23 -3.33 16.60
N VAL A 133 0.11 -2.14 16.13
CA VAL A 133 -0.17 -1.78 14.73
C VAL A 133 0.76 -2.56 13.79
N ALA A 134 0.21 -3.23 12.77
CA ALA A 134 1.04 -3.87 11.73
C ALA A 134 1.37 -2.88 10.62
N LEU A 135 0.37 -2.16 10.12
CA LEU A 135 0.55 -1.16 9.07
C LEU A 135 -0.12 0.15 9.46
N ARG A 136 0.61 1.26 9.29
CA ARG A 136 0.09 2.62 9.33
C ARG A 136 0.22 3.24 7.94
N VAL A 137 -0.81 3.92 7.46
CA VAL A 137 -0.80 4.59 6.15
C VAL A 137 -1.32 6.02 6.29
N SER A 138 -0.50 7.00 5.88
CA SER A 138 -0.77 8.44 6.04
C SER A 138 -0.44 9.26 4.78
N GLY A 139 0.11 8.62 3.73
CA GLY A 139 0.45 9.27 2.46
C GLY A 139 -0.65 9.08 1.41
N ASP A 140 -0.91 10.10 0.58
CA ASP A 140 -2.02 10.06 -0.36
C ASP A 140 -1.73 9.14 -1.57
N ARG A 141 -2.77 8.51 -2.13
CA ARG A 141 -2.67 7.56 -3.26
C ARG A 141 -1.77 6.36 -2.96
N ALA A 142 -1.94 5.75 -1.79
CA ALA A 142 -1.27 4.50 -1.44
C ALA A 142 -2.10 3.27 -1.85
N ALA A 143 -1.46 2.22 -2.36
CA ALA A 143 -2.12 0.98 -2.78
C ALA A 143 -1.46 -0.27 -2.18
N PHE A 144 -2.29 -1.24 -1.79
CA PHE A 144 -1.85 -2.52 -1.23
C PHE A 144 -2.55 -3.66 -1.97
N MET A 145 -1.79 -4.49 -2.69
CA MET A 145 -2.34 -5.51 -3.59
C MET A 145 -1.78 -6.90 -3.25
N ASN A 146 -2.66 -7.87 -3.00
CA ASN A 146 -2.25 -9.25 -2.69
C ASN A 146 -1.32 -9.31 -1.46
N CYS A 147 -1.57 -8.44 -0.47
CA CYS A 147 -0.81 -8.39 0.77
C CYS A 147 -1.48 -9.20 1.89
N ARG A 148 -0.76 -9.46 2.97
CA ARG A 148 -1.35 -9.92 4.23
C ARG A 148 -0.92 -8.95 5.32
N ILE A 149 -1.84 -8.44 6.15
CA ILE A 149 -1.51 -7.49 7.22
C ILE A 149 -2.04 -8.06 8.53
N LEU A 150 -1.17 -8.59 9.38
CA LEU A 150 -1.56 -9.47 10.48
C LEU A 150 -1.18 -8.84 11.83
N SER A 151 -2.10 -8.77 12.78
CA SER A 151 -1.79 -8.42 14.18
C SER A 151 -2.85 -8.98 15.14
N HIS A 152 -2.98 -8.41 16.35
CA HIS A 152 -4.03 -8.68 17.33
C HIS A 152 -4.98 -7.49 17.53
N GLN A 153 -4.56 -6.39 18.16
CA GLN A 153 -5.37 -5.18 18.32
C GLN A 153 -4.79 -4.04 17.49
N ASP A 154 -5.64 -3.23 16.86
CA ASP A 154 -5.28 -2.08 16.02
C ASP A 154 -4.43 -2.47 14.78
N THR A 155 -4.79 -3.58 14.12
CA THR A 155 -3.99 -4.20 13.04
C THR A 155 -3.56 -3.25 11.91
N LEU A 156 -4.44 -2.35 11.47
CA LEU A 156 -4.14 -1.36 10.44
C LEU A 156 -4.69 0.01 10.85
N LEU A 157 -3.78 0.97 10.94
CA LEU A 157 -4.06 2.38 11.18
C LEU A 157 -4.09 3.13 9.85
N ASP A 158 -5.28 3.22 9.27
CA ASP A 158 -5.54 4.01 8.07
C ASP A 158 -5.84 5.47 8.48
N ASP A 159 -4.83 6.33 8.35
CA ASP A 159 -4.78 7.67 8.95
C ASP A 159 -5.38 8.73 8.00
N LYS A 160 -4.57 9.29 7.11
CA LYS A 160 -4.97 10.35 6.17
C LYS A 160 -4.59 9.98 4.75
N GLY A 161 -5.39 10.39 3.78
CA GLY A 161 -5.14 10.17 2.35
C GLY A 161 -6.11 9.20 1.70
N ARG A 162 -5.98 9.02 0.39
CA ARG A 162 -6.76 8.07 -0.39
C ARG A 162 -5.99 6.77 -0.52
N HIS A 163 -6.50 5.70 0.08
CA HIS A 163 -5.85 4.40 0.06
C HIS A 163 -6.70 3.34 -0.62
N TYR A 164 -6.05 2.42 -1.32
CA TYR A 164 -6.68 1.30 -2.00
C TYR A 164 -6.10 -0.03 -1.51
N TYR A 165 -6.97 -0.94 -1.09
CA TYR A 165 -6.58 -2.28 -0.66
C TYR A 165 -7.32 -3.31 -1.50
N SER A 166 -6.59 -4.21 -2.16
CA SER A 166 -7.13 -5.23 -3.05
C SER A 166 -6.54 -6.60 -2.73
N ILE A 167 -7.40 -7.57 -2.42
CA ILE A 167 -7.00 -8.95 -2.09
C ILE A 167 -6.01 -8.94 -0.91
N VAL A 168 -6.42 -8.45 0.27
CA VAL A 168 -5.54 -8.33 1.44
C VAL A 168 -6.07 -9.15 2.62
N THR A 169 -5.36 -10.15 3.13
CA THR A 169 -5.82 -10.85 4.36
C THR A 169 -5.37 -10.09 5.61
N LEU A 170 -6.29 -9.68 6.49
CA LEU A 170 -5.96 -9.25 7.84
C LEU A 170 -6.22 -10.36 8.88
N LYS A 171 -5.75 -10.22 10.12
CA LYS A 171 -6.08 -11.16 11.20
C LYS A 171 -6.12 -10.38 12.51
N GLU A 172 -7.17 -10.65 13.30
CA GLU A 172 -7.48 -10.24 14.69
C GLU A 172 -7.76 -8.74 15.05
N THR A 173 -8.64 -8.59 16.05
CA THR A 173 -9.58 -7.54 16.53
C THR A 173 -9.27 -6.04 16.35
N ASP A 174 -10.35 -5.24 16.27
CA ASP A 174 -10.43 -3.77 16.08
C ASP A 174 -9.86 -3.26 14.76
N PHE A 175 -10.76 -2.96 13.82
CA PHE A 175 -10.43 -2.80 12.40
C PHE A 175 -11.04 -1.56 11.77
N ILE A 176 -10.69 -1.32 10.48
CA ILE A 176 -11.27 -0.33 9.57
C ILE A 176 -11.29 -0.74 8.06
N PHE A 177 -11.96 -1.78 7.50
CA PHE A 177 -11.56 -2.20 6.11
C PHE A 177 -12.53 -2.75 5.05
N ARG A 178 -12.12 -2.49 3.77
CA ARG A 178 -12.64 -2.95 2.47
C ARG A 178 -11.85 -4.15 1.96
N GLN A 179 -12.62 -5.19 1.63
CA GLN A 179 -12.35 -6.34 0.76
C GLN A 179 -11.46 -7.47 1.26
N TRP A 180 -11.94 -8.33 2.18
CA TRP A 180 -11.31 -9.63 2.48
C TRP A 180 -11.98 -10.50 3.58
N SER A 181 -11.57 -11.79 3.63
CA SER A 181 -11.91 -12.87 4.60
C SER A 181 -11.36 -12.67 6.00
N LEU A 182 -12.14 -11.99 6.84
CA LEU A 182 -11.91 -11.85 8.28
C LEU A 182 -11.89 -13.20 9.02
N ASN A 183 -11.11 -13.36 10.07
CA ASN A 183 -11.27 -14.48 11.00
C ASN A 183 -11.10 -13.92 12.41
N ILE A 184 -12.21 -13.61 13.09
CA ILE A 184 -12.22 -13.11 14.48
C ILE A 184 -12.28 -14.31 15.42
N SER A 185 -11.12 -14.84 15.82
CA SER A 185 -11.07 -15.77 16.94
C SER A 185 -11.12 -14.99 18.26
N GLY A 186 -12.25 -15.03 18.97
CA GLY A 186 -12.23 -14.91 20.44
C GLY A 186 -12.92 -13.73 21.14
N GLY A 187 -13.77 -12.91 20.52
CA GLY A 187 -14.48 -11.86 21.28
C GLY A 187 -15.39 -10.94 20.48
N MET A 188 -15.95 -9.93 21.16
CA MET A 188 -16.71 -8.80 20.61
C MET A 188 -15.70 -7.77 20.06
N GLY A 189 -15.83 -7.35 18.80
CA GLY A 189 -14.87 -6.41 18.17
C GLY A 189 -15.51 -5.56 17.06
N ALA A 190 -14.90 -4.42 16.74
CA ALA A 190 -15.40 -3.52 15.70
C ALA A 190 -14.70 -3.76 14.35
N ILE A 191 -15.45 -3.74 13.24
CA ILE A 191 -14.90 -3.87 11.87
C ILE A 191 -14.36 -2.52 11.36
N THR A 192 -14.89 -1.41 11.89
CA THR A 192 -14.48 -0.02 11.61
C THR A 192 -14.49 0.80 12.89
N ALA A 193 -13.53 1.71 13.01
CA ALA A 193 -13.48 2.76 14.01
C ALA A 193 -13.16 4.11 13.33
N GLN A 194 -14.03 4.53 12.40
CA GLN A 194 -13.82 5.79 11.68
C GLN A 194 -13.94 6.98 12.63
N ARG A 195 -12.97 7.91 12.54
CA ARG A 195 -12.94 9.16 13.31
C ARG A 195 -13.10 10.39 12.40
N ARG A 196 -14.22 10.45 11.67
CA ARG A 196 -14.63 11.68 10.96
C ARG A 196 -15.12 12.70 11.97
N GLN A 197 -14.65 13.94 11.87
CA GLN A 197 -14.95 14.98 12.86
C GLN A 197 -16.03 15.95 12.39
N ARG A 198 -16.24 16.08 11.07
CA ARG A 198 -17.18 17.04 10.47
C ARG A 198 -17.99 16.46 9.32
N ALA A 199 -19.23 16.90 9.17
CA ALA A 199 -20.15 16.43 8.12
C ALA A 199 -19.78 16.90 6.70
N GLU A 200 -18.80 17.78 6.58
CA GLU A 200 -18.26 18.29 5.31
C GLU A 200 -17.03 17.50 4.84
N GLU A 201 -16.43 16.68 5.71
CA GLU A 201 -15.27 15.86 5.34
C GLU A 201 -15.68 14.74 4.38
N GLU A 202 -15.17 14.73 3.15
CA GLU A 202 -15.38 13.63 2.21
C GLU A 202 -14.48 12.41 2.53
N THR A 203 -14.42 12.02 3.81
CA THR A 203 -13.66 10.89 4.31
C THR A 203 -14.60 9.75 4.69
N GLY A 204 -14.16 8.52 4.48
CA GLY A 204 -14.93 7.35 4.84
C GLY A 204 -14.37 6.08 4.24
N PHE A 205 -14.86 4.96 4.76
CA PHE A 205 -14.53 3.64 4.24
C PHE A 205 -15.70 3.15 3.43
N THR A 206 -15.48 2.92 2.14
CA THR A 206 -16.47 2.21 1.33
C THR A 206 -16.14 0.72 1.40
N PHE A 207 -17.10 -0.23 1.25
CA PHE A 207 -16.87 -1.69 1.11
C PHE A 207 -17.52 -2.30 -0.16
N VAL A 208 -16.78 -2.94 -1.09
CA VAL A 208 -17.28 -3.54 -2.37
C VAL A 208 -16.64 -4.90 -2.54
N ASN A 209 -17.47 -5.90 -2.85
CA ASN A 209 -17.07 -7.28 -3.14
C ASN A 209 -16.17 -7.90 -2.05
N CYS A 210 -16.45 -7.55 -0.78
CA CYS A 210 -15.70 -8.00 0.38
C CYS A 210 -16.35 -9.26 0.99
N LYS A 211 -15.54 -10.22 1.45
CA LYS A 211 -16.03 -11.41 2.14
C LYS A 211 -15.64 -11.37 3.62
N ILE A 212 -16.47 -10.90 4.54
CA ILE A 212 -16.10 -10.89 5.98
C ILE A 212 -16.39 -12.29 6.58
N THR A 213 -15.44 -12.91 7.29
CA THR A 213 -15.60 -14.24 7.92
C THR A 213 -15.21 -14.25 9.41
N GLY A 214 -15.47 -15.36 10.10
CA GLY A 214 -15.06 -15.61 11.49
C GLY A 214 -15.57 -14.60 12.52
N VAL A 215 -16.67 -13.92 12.27
CA VAL A 215 -17.30 -12.99 13.24
C VAL A 215 -18.22 -13.78 14.19
N LYS A 216 -17.99 -13.72 15.51
CA LYS A 216 -18.97 -14.19 16.52
C LYS A 216 -20.00 -13.11 16.84
N SER A 217 -19.54 -11.90 17.16
CA SER A 217 -20.32 -10.66 17.22
C SER A 217 -19.42 -9.50 16.77
N ALA A 218 -19.84 -8.76 15.76
CA ALA A 218 -19.16 -7.52 15.37
C ALA A 218 -20.18 -6.44 15.06
N VAL A 219 -19.85 -5.22 15.46
CA VAL A 219 -20.63 -4.03 15.15
C VAL A 219 -19.96 -3.32 13.97
N LEU A 220 -20.75 -2.90 13.00
CA LEU A 220 -20.36 -1.91 12.00
C LEU A 220 -20.48 -0.53 12.68
N GLY A 221 -19.60 -0.30 13.65
CA GLY A 221 -19.70 0.83 14.57
C GLY A 221 -19.02 2.08 14.02
N PRO A 222 -19.50 3.28 14.36
CA PRO A 222 -18.66 4.47 14.37
C PRO A 222 -17.97 4.61 15.72
N TRP A 223 -16.86 5.37 15.74
CA TRP A 223 -16.18 5.75 16.98
C TRP A 223 -16.94 6.89 17.71
N GLU A 224 -17.67 7.77 16.99
CA GLU A 224 -18.52 8.85 17.53
C GLU A 224 -19.75 9.22 16.63
N VAL A 225 -20.59 10.17 17.09
CA VAL A 225 -21.98 10.47 16.67
C VAL A 225 -22.16 10.95 15.21
N PHE A 226 -21.09 11.29 14.48
CA PHE A 226 -21.17 11.80 13.10
C PHE A 226 -20.57 10.84 12.06
N SER A 227 -21.19 9.67 11.89
CA SER A 227 -20.89 8.75 10.78
C SER A 227 -21.76 9.07 9.57
N GLY A 228 -21.36 10.08 8.79
CA GLY A 228 -22.03 10.41 7.54
C GLY A 228 -21.74 9.40 6.43
N GLY A 229 -22.81 8.80 5.86
CA GLY A 229 -22.81 8.19 4.52
C GLY A 229 -22.37 6.72 4.43
N PHE A 230 -23.06 5.81 5.13
CA PHE A 230 -22.87 4.37 4.96
C PHE A 230 -23.53 3.88 3.65
N ARG A 231 -22.74 3.52 2.63
CA ARG A 231 -23.20 2.70 1.49
C ARG A 231 -22.41 1.40 1.44
N ALA A 232 -23.03 0.32 1.93
CA ALA A 232 -22.49 -1.02 1.82
C ALA A 232 -23.43 -1.91 0.99
N ASN A 233 -22.93 -2.44 -0.13
CA ASN A 233 -23.49 -3.64 -0.74
C ASN A 233 -22.84 -4.83 -0.04
N LEU A 234 -23.40 -5.21 1.11
CA LEU A 234 -22.87 -6.28 1.96
C LEU A 234 -23.60 -7.59 1.68
N HIS A 235 -22.88 -8.63 1.24
CA HIS A 235 -23.40 -9.99 1.19
C HIS A 235 -22.94 -10.74 2.45
N VAL A 236 -23.80 -10.79 3.49
CA VAL A 236 -23.53 -11.54 4.72
C VAL A 236 -24.01 -12.97 4.54
N LYS A 237 -23.09 -13.94 4.45
CA LYS A 237 -23.44 -15.36 4.58
C LYS A 237 -23.29 -15.75 6.04
N ARG A 238 -24.41 -15.94 6.76
CA ARG A 238 -24.40 -16.49 8.13
C ARG A 238 -23.79 -17.89 8.07
N GLY A 239 -22.81 -18.16 8.93
CA GLY A 239 -22.36 -19.53 9.17
C GLY A 239 -23.52 -20.31 9.78
N THR A 240 -24.01 -21.32 9.07
CA THR A 240 -24.93 -22.30 9.65
C THR A 240 -24.16 -23.08 10.71
N SER A 241 -24.51 -22.89 11.98
CA SER A 241 -24.23 -23.91 12.99
C SER A 241 -25.06 -25.14 12.61
N SER A 242 -24.42 -26.16 12.06
CA SER A 242 -25.02 -27.49 12.05
C SER A 242 -25.09 -27.96 13.50
N GLY A 243 -26.25 -27.77 14.12
CA GLY A 243 -26.63 -28.59 15.26
C GLY A 243 -26.70 -30.03 14.78
N MET A 244 -25.87 -30.89 15.32
CA MET A 244 -26.14 -32.32 15.40
C MET A 244 -26.48 -32.57 16.86
N GLY A 245 -27.68 -33.12 17.09
CA GLY A 245 -28.16 -33.52 18.40
C GLY A 245 -27.58 -34.85 18.87
#